data_AF-A0A954FLJ0-F1
#
_entry.id   AF-A0A954FLJ0-F1
#
_cell.length_a   1.000
_cell.length_b   1.000
_cell.length_c   1.000
_cell.angle_alpha   90.00
_cell.angle_beta   90.00
_cell.angle_gamma   90.00
#
_symmetry.space_group_name_H-M   'P 1'
#
loop_
_entity.id
_entity.type
_entity.pdbx_description
1 polymer ?
#
loop_
_entity_poly.entity_id
_entity_poly.type
_entity_poly.pdbx_seq_one_letter_code
_entity_poly.pdbx_strand_id
1 'polypeptide(L)'
;MTKSLPIVESCDQCSACCRRTPIPPFQPGEEFALDVPPDWMLPIHERIAADQQFELLPCVWLNQQTNRCLHYDFRPQACRDFLINSDLCRLSRWDDNMR
;
A
#
# COMPACT_ATOMS: atom_id res chain seq x y z
N MET A 1 7.02 -14.10 26.44
CA MET A 1 6.03 -14.79 25.60
C MET A 1 5.68 -13.86 24.45
N THR A 2 6.17 -14.14 23.24
CA THR A 2 5.80 -13.36 22.04
C THR A 2 4.33 -13.65 21.74
N LYS A 3 3.47 -12.67 21.99
CA LYS A 3 2.04 -12.76 21.67
C LYS A 3 1.93 -12.89 20.14
N SER A 4 1.50 -14.04 19.66
CA SER A 4 1.26 -14.24 18.22
C SER A 4 0.12 -13.34 17.77
N LEU A 5 0.30 -12.65 16.64
CA LEU A 5 -0.77 -11.85 16.06
C LEU A 5 -1.87 -12.76 15.51
N PRO A 6 -3.15 -12.34 15.59
CA PRO A 6 -4.23 -13.09 14.98
C PRO A 6 -4.02 -13.20 13.47
N ILE A 7 -4.18 -14.43 12.97
CA ILE A 7 -4.21 -14.76 11.54
C ILE A 7 -5.39 -14.01 10.93
N VAL A 8 -5.12 -13.31 9.84
CA VAL A 8 -6.16 -12.61 9.07
C VAL A 8 -6.41 -13.35 7.78
N GLU A 9 -7.69 -13.51 7.46
CA GLU A 9 -8.14 -14.22 6.26
C GLU A 9 -8.48 -13.25 5.11
N SER A 10 -8.51 -11.93 5.36
CA SER A 10 -8.87 -10.91 4.37
C SER A 10 -8.14 -9.57 4.59
N CYS A 11 -7.76 -8.89 3.49
CA CYS A 11 -7.22 -7.53 3.53
C CYS A 11 -8.30 -6.45 3.77
N ASP A 12 -9.54 -6.84 4.04
CA ASP A 12 -10.65 -5.93 4.23
C ASP A 12 -10.40 -4.97 5.39
N GLN A 13 -10.43 -3.67 5.08
CA GLN A 13 -10.30 -2.56 6.02
C GLN A 13 -8.97 -2.52 6.80
N CYS A 14 -7.93 -3.27 6.39
CA CYS A 14 -6.66 -3.30 7.14
C CYS A 14 -5.72 -2.16 6.76
N SER A 15 -5.71 -1.72 5.49
CA SER A 15 -4.82 -0.69 4.94
C SER A 15 -3.30 -0.86 5.20
N ALA A 16 -2.86 -2.01 5.72
CA ALA A 16 -1.52 -2.19 6.27
C ALA A 16 -0.39 -1.93 5.26
N CYS A 17 -0.52 -2.39 4.02
CA CYS A 17 0.47 -2.10 2.96
C CYS A 17 0.42 -0.63 2.51
N CYS A 18 -0.78 -0.07 2.33
CA CYS A 18 -0.96 1.31 1.86
C CYS A 18 -0.49 2.36 2.88
N ARG A 19 -0.40 2.04 4.17
CA ARG A 19 0.14 2.95 5.20
C ARG A 19 1.67 3.00 5.22
N ARG A 20 2.34 2.05 4.55
CA ARG A 20 3.81 1.93 4.55
C ARG A 20 4.49 2.65 3.39
N THR A 21 3.73 3.08 2.39
CA THR A 21 4.29 3.67 1.18
C THR A 21 3.38 4.80 0.69
N PRO A 22 3.90 6.00 0.44
CA PRO A 22 3.11 7.16 0.03
C PRO A 22 2.63 7.09 -1.42
N ILE A 23 3.21 6.19 -2.23
CA ILE A 23 2.83 5.91 -3.62
C ILE A 23 2.86 4.40 -3.88
N PRO A 24 2.12 3.86 -4.86
CA PRO A 24 2.35 2.51 -5.36
C PRO A 24 3.80 2.40 -5.88
N PRO A 25 4.62 1.49 -5.34
CA PRO A 25 6.04 1.37 -5.67
C PRO A 25 6.23 0.59 -6.99
N PHE A 26 5.79 1.18 -8.10
CA PHE A 26 6.01 0.64 -9.44
C PHE A 26 7.50 0.51 -9.75
N GLN A 27 7.89 -0.60 -10.36
CA GLN A 27 9.15 -0.68 -11.09
C GLN A 27 9.03 0.08 -12.42
N PRO A 28 10.13 0.60 -12.99
CA PRO A 28 10.06 1.29 -14.28
C PRO A 28 9.40 0.43 -15.36
N GLY A 29 8.30 0.91 -15.94
CA GLY A 29 7.58 0.21 -17.00
C GLY A 29 6.49 -0.74 -16.53
N GLU A 30 6.38 -0.99 -15.23
CA GLU A 30 5.42 -1.93 -14.67
C GLU A 30 3.97 -1.44 -14.81
N GLU A 31 3.76 -0.13 -14.64
CA GLU A 31 2.47 0.52 -14.84
C GLU A 31 1.93 0.31 -16.27
N PHE A 32 2.81 0.24 -17.27
CA PHE A 32 2.42 -0.07 -18.65
C PHE A 32 2.13 -1.56 -18.82
N ALA A 33 2.93 -2.44 -18.21
CA ALA A 33 2.71 -3.89 -18.28
C ALA A 33 1.40 -4.33 -17.59
N LEU A 34 0.93 -3.55 -16.62
CA LEU A 34 -0.32 -3.74 -15.91
C LEU A 34 -1.50 -2.97 -16.53
N ASP A 35 -1.30 -2.29 -17.65
CA ASP A 35 -2.30 -1.45 -18.31
C ASP A 35 -2.97 -0.45 -17.35
N VAL A 36 -2.17 0.18 -16.47
CA VAL A 36 -2.70 1.15 -15.50
C VAL A 36 -3.20 2.41 -16.23
N PRO A 37 -4.48 2.81 -16.05
CA PRO A 37 -5.01 4.04 -16.61
C PRO A 37 -4.17 5.28 -16.25
N PRO A 38 -3.86 6.16 -17.22
CA PRO A 38 -3.04 7.35 -16.97
C PRO A 38 -3.56 8.25 -15.84
N ASP A 39 -4.89 8.40 -15.72
CA ASP A 39 -5.50 9.22 -14.67
C ASP A 39 -5.23 8.67 -13.26
N TRP A 40 -4.98 7.36 -13.11
CA TRP A 40 -4.64 6.76 -11.81
C TRP A 40 -3.16 6.96 -11.45
N MET A 41 -2.32 7.30 -12.43
CA MET A 41 -0.91 7.65 -12.25
C MET A 41 -0.73 9.12 -11.87
N LEU A 42 -1.69 9.98 -12.19
CA LEU A 42 -1.62 11.42 -11.87
C LEU A 42 -1.28 11.72 -10.41
N PRO A 43 -1.97 11.19 -9.39
CA PRO A 43 -1.63 11.49 -8.00
C PRO A 43 -0.27 10.92 -7.57
N ILE A 44 0.24 9.89 -8.26
CA ILE A 44 1.60 9.37 -8.04
C ILE A 44 2.63 10.40 -8.52
N HIS A 45 2.44 10.92 -9.73
CA HIS A 45 3.31 11.95 -10.29
C HIS A 45 3.28 13.24 -9.46
N GLU A 46 2.11 13.65 -8.96
CA GLU A 46 1.98 14.80 -8.05
C GLU A 46 2.80 14.61 -6.77
N ARG A 47 2.74 13.42 -6.16
CA ARG A 47 3.53 13.07 -4.98
C ARG A 47 5.03 13.12 -5.26
N ILE A 48 5.45 12.62 -6.41
CA ILE A 48 6.86 12.62 -6.83
C ILE A 48 7.35 14.04 -7.10
N ALA A 49 6.58 14.83 -7.85
CA ALA A 49 6.91 16.22 -8.15
C ALA A 49 7.02 17.09 -6.89
N ALA A 50 6.29 16.74 -5.83
CA ALA A 50 6.37 17.38 -4.52
C ALA A 50 7.49 16.82 -3.60
N ASP A 51 8.30 15.86 -4.08
CA ASP A 51 9.33 15.13 -3.30
C ASP A 51 8.76 14.37 -2.08
N GLN A 52 7.48 14.00 -2.13
CA GLN A 52 6.76 13.35 -1.03
C GLN A 52 6.80 11.82 -1.11
N GLN A 53 7.55 11.23 -2.05
CA GLN A 53 7.58 9.76 -2.24
C GLN A 53 8.30 8.99 -1.11
N PHE A 54 8.98 9.69 -0.20
CA PHE A 54 9.63 9.11 0.98
C PHE A 54 9.03 9.57 2.30
N GLU A 55 7.97 10.40 2.25
CA GLU A 55 7.32 10.88 3.46
C GLU A 55 6.45 9.80 4.11
N LEU A 56 6.18 9.97 5.42
CA LEU A 56 5.29 9.12 6.20
C LEU A 56 3.81 9.45 5.93
N LEU A 57 3.42 9.41 4.66
CA LEU A 57 2.05 9.63 4.22
C LEU A 57 1.43 8.33 3.71
N PRO A 58 0.10 8.16 3.84
CA PRO A 58 -0.58 7.04 3.20
C PRO A 58 -0.43 7.10 1.68
N CYS A 59 -0.47 5.92 1.08
CA CYS A 59 -0.50 5.72 -0.35
C CYS A 59 -1.61 6.55 -1.00
N VAL A 60 -1.32 7.18 -2.12
CA VAL A 60 -2.33 7.90 -2.92
C VAL A 60 -3.47 6.99 -3.42
N TRP A 61 -3.25 5.67 -3.47
CA TRP A 61 -4.28 4.69 -3.79
C TRP A 61 -5.07 4.19 -2.56
N LEU A 62 -4.82 4.71 -1.35
CA LEU A 62 -5.62 4.35 -0.18
C LEU A 62 -6.97 5.08 -0.19
N ASN A 63 -8.06 4.31 -0.24
CA ASN A 63 -9.36 4.82 0.18
C ASN A 63 -9.39 4.92 1.72
N GLN A 64 -9.31 6.15 2.24
CA GLN A 64 -9.30 6.40 3.68
C GLN A 64 -10.66 6.15 4.37
N GLN A 65 -11.76 6.17 3.62
CA GLN A 65 -13.09 5.89 4.17
C GLN A 65 -13.28 4.38 4.38
N THR A 66 -12.83 3.57 3.43
CA THR A 66 -13.01 2.11 3.47
C THR A 66 -11.78 1.35 3.96
N ASN A 67 -10.64 2.01 4.15
CA ASN A 67 -9.34 1.42 4.44
C ASN A 67 -8.95 0.31 3.44
N ARG A 68 -9.23 0.52 2.15
CA ARG A 68 -8.91 -0.41 1.05
C ARG A 68 -8.10 0.30 -0.04
N CYS A 69 -7.30 -0.46 -0.79
CA CYS A 69 -6.69 0.05 -2.00
C CYS A 69 -7.77 0.31 -3.07
N LEU A 70 -7.75 1.49 -3.70
CA LEU A 70 -8.65 1.89 -4.78
C LEU A 70 -8.45 1.02 -6.05
N HIS A 71 -7.21 0.62 -6.32
CA HIS A 71 -6.83 -0.12 -7.54
C HIS A 71 -6.13 -1.44 -7.17
N TYR A 72 -6.79 -2.25 -6.34
CA TYR A 72 -6.21 -3.47 -5.77
C TYR A 72 -5.68 -4.45 -6.82
N ASP A 73 -6.38 -4.59 -7.94
CA ASP A 73 -6.00 -5.52 -9.01
C ASP A 73 -4.87 -5.01 -9.90
N PHE A 74 -4.53 -3.73 -9.80
CA PHE A 74 -3.46 -3.05 -10.55
C PHE A 74 -2.24 -2.74 -9.68
N ARG A 75 -2.18 -3.34 -8.48
CA ARG A 75 -1.05 -3.17 -7.58
C ARG A 75 0.26 -3.62 -8.25
N PRO A 76 1.36 -2.87 -8.05
CA PRO A 76 2.68 -3.31 -8.46
C PRO A 76 3.09 -4.57 -7.69
N GLN A 77 4.08 -5.27 -8.22
CA GLN A 77 4.60 -6.53 -7.70
C GLN A 77 5.06 -6.39 -6.26
N ALA A 78 5.74 -5.30 -5.91
CA ALA A 78 6.13 -5.01 -4.54
C ALA A 78 4.92 -4.94 -3.57
N CYS A 79 3.75 -4.48 -4.03
CA CYS A 79 2.51 -4.51 -3.25
C CYS A 79 1.83 -5.89 -3.21
N ARG A 80 2.09 -6.77 -4.20
CA ARG A 80 1.61 -8.16 -4.23
C ARG A 80 2.46 -9.07 -3.36
N ASP A 81 3.76 -8.82 -3.32
CA ASP A 81 4.74 -9.52 -2.48
C ASP A 81 4.51 -9.26 -0.98
N PHE A 82 3.73 -8.22 -0.66
CA PHE A 82 3.18 -8.00 0.67
C PHE A 82 2.08 -9.02 0.98
N LEU A 83 2.49 -10.25 1.27
CA LEU A 83 1.58 -11.37 1.52
C LEU A 83 0.84 -11.22 2.85
N ILE A 84 -0.42 -11.64 2.87
CA ILE A 84 -1.24 -11.70 4.08
C ILE A 84 -0.54 -12.60 5.10
N ASN A 85 -0.44 -12.15 6.35
CA ASN A 85 0.26 -12.84 7.43
C ASN A 85 1.76 -13.10 7.17
N SER A 86 2.41 -12.40 6.23
CA SER A 86 3.88 -12.30 6.22
C SER A 86 4.40 -11.53 7.44
N ASP A 87 5.71 -11.59 7.70
CA ASP A 87 6.33 -10.77 8.74
C ASP A 87 6.12 -9.26 8.49
N LEU A 88 6.21 -8.81 7.23
CA LEU A 88 5.92 -7.42 6.86
C LEU A 88 4.45 -7.04 7.14
N CYS A 89 3.50 -7.93 6.84
CA CYS A 89 2.09 -7.73 7.18
C CYS A 89 1.88 -7.64 8.69
N ARG A 90 2.49 -8.54 9.46
CA ARG A 90 2.46 -8.54 10.92
C ARG A 90 3.02 -7.25 11.51
N LEU A 91 4.20 -6.83 11.08
CA LEU A 91 4.85 -5.61 11.55
C LEU A 91 4.04 -4.35 11.20
N SER A 92 3.50 -4.28 9.99
CA SER A 92 2.70 -3.12 9.54
C SER A 92 1.36 -2.99 10.24
N ARG A 93 0.82 -4.10 10.78
CA ARG A 93 -0.37 -4.09 11.64
C ARG A 93 -0.04 -3.75 13.11
N TRP A 94 1.22 -3.88 13.54
CA TRP A 94 1.64 -3.62 14.92
C TRP A 94 1.98 -2.14 15.17
N ASP A 95 2.37 -1.39 14.14
CA ASP A 95 2.65 0.06 14.25
C ASP A 95 1.42 0.94 14.52
N ASP A 96 0.28 0.34 14.87
CA ASP A 96 -0.92 1.00 15.43
C ASP A 96 -0.71 1.58 16.85
N ASN A 97 0.52 1.64 17.36
CA ASN A 97 0.89 2.47 18.53
C ASN A 97 0.99 3.98 18.20
N MET A 98 0.45 4.41 17.05
CA MET A 98 0.12 5.80 16.75
C MET A 98 -1.41 6.05 16.85
N ARG A 99 -2.03 5.57 17.93
CA ARG A 99 -3.36 6.00 18.37
C ARG A 99 -3.25 7.08 19.44
#